data_AF-A0A517ZQB0-F1
#
_entry.id   AF-A0A517ZQB0-F1
#
_cell.length_a   1.000
_cell.length_b   1.000
_cell.length_c   1.000
_cell.angle_alpha   90.00
_cell.angle_beta   90.00
_cell.angle_gamma   90.00
#
_symmetry.space_group_name_H-M   'P 1'
#
loop_
_entity.id
_entity.type
_entity.pdbx_description
1 polymer ?
#
loop_
_entity_poly.entity_id
_entity_poly.type
_entity_poly.pdbx_seq_one_letter_code
_entity_poly.pdbx_strand_id
1 'polypeptide(L)'
;MWRSTAGLLMAFVVGASSWLGLPQQAEAAIISALGGTVTLDGQTGLEWLDMTASTGFGYQEIQAELLPGGQFEGFRLATRNEVRTLWENAGATTIANSGNSSTNYQPGNFPAINALQTLMGAPDAGFNVGFDSIMTYGLSADIIDVLGNDRVAMPGMGVDTAGTLGYATLTQYANPLDASGYSSFGSWLVRDTNLPLVIPIGDGSQSLDLVTGNVWLDMTLSTGLSFQEIQAETAAGGLFESYRLATRAEVGELWEHAGIVDIAASGNSSINYTAANFPGASYLQGLMGAPDAGFNVGFDSIMTYGLSADIIDVLGNDRVAMPGMGVDTAGTLGYATLTQYANPLDASGYSSFGSWLVSDTPISGVFIDQDVVAVPEPSSLALFAIGVIGLGTFARRARRFR
;
A
#
# COMPACT_ATOMS: atom_id res chain seq x y z
N MET A 1 2.32 -29.79 73.65
CA MET A 1 1.00 -29.28 73.20
C MET A 1 1.23 -27.85 72.71
N TRP A 2 0.67 -27.47 71.54
CA TRP A 2 0.83 -26.21 70.76
C TRP A 2 2.05 -26.19 69.80
N ARG A 3 1.91 -26.35 68.46
CA ARG A 3 1.42 -25.42 67.38
C ARG A 3 2.30 -24.16 67.27
N SER A 4 3.19 -23.96 66.29
CA SER A 4 3.09 -23.75 64.81
C SER A 4 3.34 -22.28 64.42
N THR A 5 4.21 -22.03 63.42
CA THR A 5 4.30 -20.93 62.40
C THR A 5 5.79 -20.57 62.19
N ALA A 6 6.53 -20.97 61.14
CA ALA A 6 6.37 -20.76 59.70
C ALA A 6 6.05 -19.30 59.33
N GLY A 7 7.05 -18.60 58.80
CA GLY A 7 6.96 -17.27 58.20
C GLY A 7 8.10 -17.08 57.20
N LEU A 8 7.95 -17.70 56.03
CA LEU A 8 8.85 -17.59 54.89
C LEU A 8 8.35 -16.42 54.02
N LEU A 9 9.14 -15.36 53.91
CA LEU A 9 8.90 -14.22 53.02
C LEU A 9 9.26 -14.65 51.58
N MET A 10 8.25 -14.94 50.76
CA MET A 10 8.36 -15.02 49.31
C MET A 10 8.05 -13.64 48.72
N ALA A 11 9.04 -13.01 48.09
CA ALA A 11 8.84 -11.82 47.28
C ALA A 11 8.30 -12.25 45.90
N PHE A 12 7.03 -11.95 45.64
CA PHE A 12 6.44 -12.01 44.31
C PHE A 12 6.86 -10.74 43.55
N VAL A 13 7.76 -10.87 42.58
CA VAL A 13 7.95 -9.86 41.53
C VAL A 13 6.91 -10.16 40.46
N VAL A 14 5.77 -9.47 40.53
CA VAL A 14 4.81 -9.41 39.42
C VAL A 14 5.33 -8.35 38.46
N GLY A 15 6.01 -8.79 37.40
CA GLY A 15 6.31 -7.95 36.25
C GLY A 15 5.01 -7.68 35.49
N ALA A 16 4.36 -6.56 35.80
CA ALA A 16 3.29 -6.02 34.97
C ALA A 16 3.93 -5.37 33.74
N SER A 17 4.15 -6.16 32.67
CA SER A 17 4.35 -5.62 31.33
C SER A 17 3.00 -5.12 30.83
N SER A 18 2.63 -3.89 31.22
CA SER A 18 1.53 -3.16 30.60
C SER A 18 1.94 -2.79 29.18
N TRP A 19 1.66 -3.71 28.24
CA TRP A 19 1.55 -3.39 26.83
C TRP A 19 0.43 -2.36 26.68
N LEU A 20 0.80 -1.08 26.62
CA LEU A 20 -0.05 -0.05 26.07
C LEU A 20 -0.14 -0.36 24.57
N GLY A 21 -1.17 -1.13 24.19
CA GLY A 21 -1.57 -1.27 22.80
C GLY A 21 -2.02 0.09 22.31
N LEU A 22 -1.09 0.87 21.77
CA LEU A 22 -1.43 1.93 20.85
C LEU A 22 -2.18 1.24 19.70
N PRO A 23 -3.38 1.70 19.31
CA PRO A 23 -4.01 1.18 18.12
C PRO A 23 -3.05 1.44 16.95
N GLN A 24 -2.48 0.36 16.42
CA GLN A 24 -1.70 0.39 15.20
C GLN A 24 -2.69 0.72 14.08
N GLN A 25 -2.80 2.00 13.73
CA GLN A 25 -3.38 2.37 12.45
C GLN A 25 -2.41 1.84 11.40
N ALA A 26 -2.77 0.72 10.77
CA ALA A 26 -2.24 0.40 9.46
C ALA A 26 -2.72 1.53 8.55
N GLU A 27 -1.88 2.55 8.36
CA GLU A 27 -2.06 3.53 7.29
C GLU A 27 -1.82 2.75 6.00
N ALA A 28 -2.89 2.27 5.38
CA ALA A 28 -2.76 1.65 4.08
C ALA A 28 -2.19 2.68 3.09
N ALA A 29 -1.33 2.18 2.22
CA ALA A 29 -0.61 3.01 1.27
C ALA A 29 -1.59 3.49 0.18
N ILE A 30 -2.13 4.70 0.34
CA ILE A 30 -2.62 5.45 -0.83
C ILE A 30 -1.39 5.95 -1.56
N ILE A 31 -1.25 5.53 -2.81
CA ILE A 31 -0.07 5.81 -3.62
C ILE A 31 -0.51 6.59 -4.85
N SER A 32 0.14 7.74 -5.13
CA SER A 32 0.10 8.29 -6.48
C SER A 32 0.84 7.31 -7.36
N ALA A 33 0.10 6.60 -8.21
CA ALA A 33 0.71 5.63 -9.09
C ALA A 33 1.56 6.38 -10.12
N LEU A 34 2.87 6.16 -10.08
CA LEU A 34 3.76 6.23 -11.25
C LEU A 34 3.88 7.62 -11.91
N GLY A 35 3.73 8.71 -11.16
CA GLY A 35 4.01 10.08 -11.66
C GLY A 35 2.99 10.60 -12.69
N GLY A 36 1.74 10.12 -12.65
CA GLY A 36 0.64 10.54 -13.52
C GLY A 36 -0.57 11.15 -12.78
N THR A 37 -1.65 11.40 -13.51
CA THR A 37 -2.92 11.95 -12.99
C THR A 37 -3.82 10.87 -12.33
N VAL A 38 -3.24 9.83 -11.76
CA VAL A 38 -3.97 8.68 -11.21
C VAL A 38 -3.40 8.29 -9.84
N THR A 39 -4.31 8.13 -8.88
CA THR A 39 -4.05 7.69 -7.51
C THR A 39 -4.60 6.28 -7.32
N LEU A 40 -3.79 5.34 -6.83
CA LEU A 40 -4.24 3.98 -6.52
C LEU A 40 -4.65 3.89 -5.04
N ASP A 41 -5.88 3.47 -4.80
CA ASP A 41 -6.33 2.97 -3.50
C ASP A 41 -5.94 1.50 -3.39
N GLY A 42 -4.83 1.24 -2.70
CA GLY A 42 -4.28 -0.09 -2.52
C GLY A 42 -5.23 -1.08 -1.84
N GLN A 43 -6.18 -0.60 -1.01
CA GLN A 43 -7.10 -1.50 -0.30
C GLN A 43 -8.24 -1.99 -1.19
N THR A 44 -8.77 -1.12 -2.06
CA THR A 44 -9.90 -1.49 -2.94
C THR A 44 -9.43 -1.95 -4.33
N GLY A 45 -8.17 -1.72 -4.67
CA GLY A 45 -7.66 -1.91 -6.02
C GLY A 45 -8.29 -0.95 -7.04
N LEU A 46 -8.74 0.23 -6.59
CA LEU A 46 -9.34 1.24 -7.49
C LEU A 46 -8.29 2.29 -7.86
N GLU A 47 -8.18 2.57 -9.15
CA GLU A 47 -7.44 3.71 -9.67
C GLU A 47 -8.37 4.92 -9.78
N TRP A 48 -8.02 6.00 -9.10
CA TRP A 48 -8.74 7.26 -9.02
C TRP A 48 -8.08 8.29 -9.92
N LEU A 49 -8.83 8.86 -10.86
CA LEU A 49 -8.31 9.98 -11.65
C LEU A 49 -8.22 11.23 -10.74
N ASP A 50 -7.11 11.96 -10.85
CA ASP A 50 -6.93 13.23 -10.17
C ASP A 50 -8.06 14.20 -10.49
N MET A 51 -8.54 14.88 -9.46
CA MET A 51 -9.67 15.79 -9.55
C MET A 51 -9.42 16.93 -10.53
N THR A 52 -8.16 17.35 -10.68
CA THR A 52 -7.75 18.40 -11.60
C THR A 52 -7.88 17.99 -13.07
N ALA A 53 -7.81 16.70 -13.39
CA ALA A 53 -7.88 16.20 -14.77
C ALA A 53 -9.30 16.26 -15.36
N SER A 54 -10.32 16.20 -14.51
CA SER A 54 -11.75 16.27 -14.89
C SER A 54 -12.40 17.62 -14.54
N THR A 55 -11.58 18.62 -14.19
CA THR A 55 -12.09 19.94 -13.79
C THR A 55 -12.74 20.67 -14.97
N GLY A 56 -13.89 21.27 -14.71
CA GLY A 56 -14.61 22.07 -15.71
C GLY A 56 -15.55 21.28 -16.63
N PHE A 57 -15.61 19.96 -16.49
CA PHE A 57 -16.62 19.13 -17.16
C PHE A 57 -17.91 19.07 -16.33
N GLY A 58 -19.04 19.34 -16.96
CA GLY A 58 -20.35 19.06 -16.41
C GLY A 58 -20.70 17.57 -16.45
N TYR A 59 -21.77 17.17 -15.74
CA TYR A 59 -22.17 15.77 -15.64
C TYR A 59 -22.48 15.09 -16.99
N GLN A 60 -23.12 15.80 -17.92
CA GLN A 60 -23.39 15.23 -19.25
C GLN A 60 -22.12 15.13 -20.11
N GLU A 61 -21.22 16.10 -19.96
CA GLU A 61 -19.94 16.11 -20.69
C GLU A 61 -19.05 14.98 -20.19
N ILE A 62 -18.95 14.79 -18.86
CA ILE A 62 -18.18 13.68 -18.31
C ILE A 62 -18.78 12.34 -18.75
N GLN A 63 -20.10 12.18 -18.77
CA GLN A 63 -20.72 10.96 -19.29
C GLN A 63 -20.37 10.69 -20.75
N ALA A 64 -20.23 11.73 -21.58
CA ALA A 64 -19.81 11.57 -22.97
C ALA A 64 -18.33 11.16 -23.07
N GLU A 65 -17.46 11.75 -22.25
CA GLU A 65 -16.02 11.45 -22.23
C GLU A 65 -15.67 10.07 -21.64
N LEU A 66 -16.59 9.42 -20.94
CA LEU A 66 -16.42 8.05 -20.43
C LEU A 66 -16.73 6.97 -21.49
N LEU A 67 -17.35 7.34 -22.61
CA LEU A 67 -17.66 6.41 -23.70
C LEU A 67 -16.39 6.04 -24.49
N PRO A 68 -16.40 4.93 -25.26
CA PRO A 68 -15.27 4.57 -26.12
C PRO A 68 -14.84 5.70 -27.06
N GLY A 69 -13.54 6.01 -27.06
CA GLY A 69 -12.93 7.12 -27.79
C GLY A 69 -12.95 8.48 -27.07
N GLY A 70 -13.57 8.56 -25.89
CA GLY A 70 -13.54 9.75 -25.02
C GLY A 70 -12.25 9.87 -24.20
N GLN A 71 -12.00 11.06 -23.64
CA GLN A 71 -10.78 11.34 -22.88
C GLN A 71 -10.62 10.46 -21.64
N PHE A 72 -11.73 10.03 -21.05
CA PHE A 72 -11.77 9.24 -19.82
C PHE A 72 -12.24 7.80 -20.07
N GLU A 73 -12.06 7.30 -21.30
CA GLU A 73 -12.37 5.91 -21.64
C GLU A 73 -11.72 4.93 -20.65
N GLY A 74 -12.51 3.96 -20.18
CA GLY A 74 -12.10 2.96 -19.19
C GLY A 74 -12.31 3.38 -17.73
N PHE A 75 -12.61 4.65 -17.47
CA PHE A 75 -13.10 5.10 -16.17
C PHE A 75 -14.63 5.05 -16.10
N ARG A 76 -15.14 5.17 -14.88
CA ARG A 76 -16.55 5.43 -14.56
C ARG A 76 -16.64 6.45 -13.44
N LEU A 77 -17.80 7.06 -13.26
CA LEU A 77 -18.09 7.82 -12.04
C LEU A 77 -18.07 6.88 -10.83
N ALA A 78 -17.39 7.30 -9.78
CA ALA A 78 -17.41 6.64 -8.47
C ALA A 78 -18.76 6.85 -7.80
N THR A 79 -19.20 5.86 -7.05
CA THR A 79 -20.33 6.00 -6.12
C THR A 79 -19.90 6.74 -4.86
N ARG A 80 -20.87 7.29 -4.12
CA ARG A 80 -20.64 7.94 -2.82
C ARG A 80 -19.99 6.99 -1.81
N ASN A 81 -20.32 5.71 -1.86
CA ASN A 81 -19.73 4.71 -0.97
C ASN A 81 -18.26 4.47 -1.32
N GLU A 82 -17.90 4.43 -2.60
CA GLU A 82 -16.49 4.32 -3.00
C GLU A 82 -15.69 5.55 -2.58
N VAL A 83 -16.24 6.76 -2.74
CA VAL A 83 -15.56 7.99 -2.29
C VAL A 83 -15.40 8.00 -0.77
N ARG A 84 -16.42 7.53 -0.03
CA ARG A 84 -16.31 7.32 1.42
C ARG A 84 -15.18 6.36 1.75
N THR A 85 -15.14 5.19 1.11
CA THR A 85 -14.12 4.18 1.35
C THR A 85 -12.72 4.74 1.08
N LEU A 86 -12.51 5.48 -0.01
CA LEU A 86 -11.23 6.16 -0.28
C LEU A 86 -10.80 7.05 0.88
N TRP A 87 -11.71 7.87 1.42
CA TRP A 87 -11.38 8.76 2.54
C TRP A 87 -11.12 8.00 3.84
N GLU A 88 -11.87 6.93 4.11
CA GLU A 88 -11.65 6.05 5.27
C GLU A 88 -10.29 5.36 5.15
N ASN A 89 -9.92 4.90 3.94
CA ASN A 89 -8.63 4.30 3.64
C ASN A 89 -7.47 5.29 3.77
N ALA A 90 -7.73 6.58 3.51
CA ALA A 90 -6.77 7.66 3.76
C ALA A 90 -6.61 8.02 5.25
N GLY A 91 -7.45 7.45 6.13
CA GLY A 91 -7.43 7.70 7.57
C GLY A 91 -8.46 8.72 8.06
N ALA A 92 -9.38 9.20 7.21
CA ALA A 92 -10.48 10.05 7.68
C ALA A 92 -11.48 9.22 8.50
N THR A 93 -11.86 9.70 9.68
CA THR A 93 -12.69 8.92 10.63
C THR A 93 -14.10 9.47 10.79
N THR A 94 -14.29 10.77 10.59
CA THR A 94 -15.59 11.43 10.78
C THR A 94 -16.07 12.01 9.45
N ILE A 95 -16.78 11.21 8.66
CA ILE A 95 -17.31 11.59 7.34
C ILE A 95 -18.81 11.85 7.43
N ALA A 96 -19.21 13.10 7.21
CA ALA A 96 -20.60 13.51 7.35
C ALA A 96 -21.50 12.96 6.23
N ASN A 97 -22.61 12.33 6.63
CA ASN A 97 -23.67 11.88 5.72
C ASN A 97 -24.66 12.99 5.33
N SER A 98 -24.59 14.16 5.96
CA SER A 98 -25.43 15.30 5.60
C SER A 98 -24.91 16.63 6.15
N GLY A 99 -25.12 17.68 5.37
CA GLY A 99 -25.04 19.06 5.82
C GLY A 99 -23.62 19.63 5.87
N ASN A 100 -23.59 20.96 5.85
CA ASN A 100 -22.39 21.76 6.05
C ASN A 100 -22.43 22.34 7.46
N SER A 101 -21.96 21.56 8.42
CA SER A 101 -21.91 21.96 9.83
C SER A 101 -20.45 22.16 10.24
N SER A 102 -20.18 23.18 11.04
CA SER A 102 -18.86 23.38 11.65
C SER A 102 -18.41 22.19 12.50
N THR A 103 -19.33 21.33 12.92
CA THR A 103 -19.03 20.08 13.63
C THR A 103 -18.39 19.01 12.75
N ASN A 104 -18.41 19.17 11.43
CA ASN A 104 -17.82 18.21 10.48
C ASN A 104 -16.32 18.49 10.26
N TYR A 105 -15.83 19.64 10.72
CA TYR A 105 -14.40 19.94 10.77
C TYR A 105 -13.80 19.27 11.99
N GLN A 106 -12.92 18.30 11.75
CA GLN A 106 -12.29 17.51 12.80
C GLN A 106 -10.77 17.58 12.67
N PRO A 107 -10.03 17.86 13.75
CA PRO A 107 -8.56 17.82 13.72
C PRO A 107 -8.03 16.47 13.23
N GLY A 108 -8.69 15.37 13.62
CA GLY A 108 -8.30 14.01 13.22
C GLY A 108 -8.42 13.71 11.73
N ASN A 109 -9.22 14.48 10.98
CA ASN A 109 -9.35 14.30 9.53
C ASN A 109 -8.31 15.11 8.74
N PHE A 110 -7.65 16.11 9.34
CA PHE A 110 -6.76 17.02 8.63
C PHE A 110 -5.62 16.30 7.88
N PRO A 111 -4.85 15.39 8.52
CA PRO A 111 -3.74 14.72 7.84
C PRO A 111 -4.18 13.94 6.59
N ALA A 112 -5.25 13.14 6.73
CA ALA A 112 -5.82 12.33 5.65
C ALA A 112 -6.31 13.18 4.47
N ILE A 113 -7.13 14.20 4.75
CA ILE A 113 -7.71 15.05 3.70
C ILE A 113 -6.65 15.91 3.04
N ASN A 114 -5.70 16.45 3.80
CA ASN A 114 -4.59 17.23 3.24
C ASN A 114 -3.71 16.38 2.33
N ALA A 115 -3.42 15.13 2.72
CA ALA A 115 -2.67 14.19 1.89
C ALA A 115 -3.42 13.90 0.57
N LEU A 116 -4.71 13.56 0.63
CA LEU A 116 -5.53 13.32 -0.57
C LEU A 116 -5.61 14.55 -1.49
N GLN A 117 -5.80 15.75 -0.94
CA GLN A 117 -5.82 16.99 -1.74
C GLN A 117 -4.47 17.29 -2.38
N THR A 118 -3.37 16.97 -1.71
CA THR A 118 -2.02 17.10 -2.28
C THR A 118 -1.81 16.10 -3.41
N LEU A 119 -2.34 14.88 -3.25
CA LEU A 119 -2.16 13.77 -4.18
C LEU A 119 -2.99 13.91 -5.45
N MET A 120 -4.30 14.11 -5.29
CA MET A 120 -5.28 14.13 -6.39
C MET A 120 -5.54 15.55 -6.92
N GLY A 121 -4.96 16.55 -6.27
CA GLY A 121 -5.22 17.96 -6.50
C GLY A 121 -6.56 18.45 -5.94
N ALA A 122 -6.61 19.74 -5.65
CA ALA A 122 -7.82 20.44 -5.22
C ALA A 122 -8.25 21.43 -6.31
N PRO A 123 -9.27 21.12 -7.13
CA PRO A 123 -9.79 22.07 -8.09
C PRO A 123 -10.41 23.27 -7.33
N ASP A 124 -9.74 24.41 -7.50
CA ASP A 124 -10.01 25.78 -7.02
C ASP A 124 -10.65 26.00 -5.62
N ALA A 125 -9.99 26.83 -4.82
CA ALA A 125 -10.34 27.20 -3.43
C ALA A 125 -11.50 28.22 -3.31
N GLY A 126 -12.26 28.46 -4.39
CA GLY A 126 -13.21 29.56 -4.48
C GLY A 126 -14.55 29.36 -3.76
N PHE A 127 -14.93 28.12 -3.43
CA PHE A 127 -16.19 27.84 -2.75
C PHE A 127 -16.06 28.00 -1.23
N ASN A 128 -16.12 29.25 -0.76
CA ASN A 128 -16.09 29.58 0.66
C ASN A 128 -17.46 29.31 1.29
N VAL A 129 -17.52 28.29 2.16
CA VAL A 129 -18.73 27.90 2.89
C VAL A 129 -18.93 28.68 4.20
N GLY A 130 -18.34 29.86 4.31
CA GLY A 130 -18.32 30.67 5.53
C GLY A 130 -17.10 30.44 6.42
N PHE A 131 -16.11 29.68 5.94
CA PHE A 131 -14.81 29.47 6.57
C PHE A 131 -13.72 29.62 5.51
N ASP A 132 -12.58 30.17 5.87
CA ASP A 132 -11.39 30.14 5.02
C ASP A 132 -10.95 28.67 4.92
N SER A 133 -11.36 28.00 3.84
CA SER A 133 -11.09 26.58 3.60
C SER A 133 -10.81 26.32 2.13
N ILE A 134 -9.92 25.37 1.87
CA ILE A 134 -9.65 24.85 0.53
C ILE A 134 -10.53 23.62 0.35
N MET A 135 -11.61 23.78 -0.39
CA MET A 135 -12.59 22.72 -0.64
C MET A 135 -12.35 22.08 -2.00
N THR A 136 -12.60 20.78 -2.07
CA THR A 136 -12.63 19.97 -3.28
C THR A 136 -13.96 19.27 -3.35
N TYR A 137 -14.74 19.55 -4.39
CA TYR A 137 -15.98 18.83 -4.68
C TYR A 137 -15.85 18.12 -6.02
N GLY A 138 -16.46 16.94 -6.10
CA GLY A 138 -16.50 16.15 -7.31
C GLY A 138 -17.87 15.58 -7.58
N LEU A 139 -18.26 15.52 -8.85
CA LEU A 139 -19.44 14.77 -9.29
C LEU A 139 -19.25 13.28 -8.99
N SER A 140 -20.32 12.59 -8.60
CA SER A 140 -20.36 11.13 -8.39
C SER A 140 -21.47 10.48 -9.22
N ALA A 141 -21.52 9.14 -9.23
CA ALA A 141 -22.52 8.37 -9.96
C ALA A 141 -23.93 8.49 -9.36
N ASP A 142 -24.04 8.81 -8.07
CA ASP A 142 -25.29 8.83 -7.35
C ASP A 142 -26.20 10.00 -7.77
N ILE A 143 -27.42 9.67 -8.16
CA ILE A 143 -28.52 10.62 -8.35
C ILE A 143 -29.45 10.52 -7.15
N ILE A 144 -29.78 11.66 -6.55
CA ILE A 144 -30.57 11.76 -5.32
C ILE A 144 -31.75 12.70 -5.57
N ASP A 145 -32.95 12.24 -5.22
CA ASP A 145 -34.13 13.10 -5.21
C ASP A 145 -34.06 14.07 -4.03
N VAL A 146 -33.95 15.37 -4.34
CA VAL A 146 -33.99 16.45 -3.35
C VAL A 146 -35.20 17.33 -3.65
N LEU A 147 -36.27 17.12 -2.88
CA LEU A 147 -37.52 17.87 -2.95
C LEU A 147 -38.25 17.73 -4.31
N GLY A 148 -38.22 16.54 -4.91
CA GLY A 148 -38.85 16.22 -6.18
C GLY A 148 -38.00 16.55 -7.41
N ASN A 149 -36.71 16.83 -7.21
CA ASN A 149 -35.75 17.11 -8.27
C ASN A 149 -34.55 16.18 -8.15
N ASP A 150 -34.25 15.45 -9.22
CA ASP A 150 -33.05 14.64 -9.33
C ASP A 150 -31.80 15.53 -9.31
N ARG A 151 -30.90 15.23 -8.37
CA ARG A 151 -29.62 15.93 -8.21
C ARG A 151 -28.46 14.96 -8.23
N VAL A 152 -27.35 15.38 -8.84
CA VAL A 152 -26.11 14.60 -8.77
C VAL A 152 -25.46 14.86 -7.42
N ALA A 153 -25.09 13.80 -6.71
CA ALA A 153 -24.35 13.93 -5.48
C ALA A 153 -22.93 14.42 -5.75
N MET A 154 -22.47 15.32 -4.89
CA MET A 154 -21.15 15.91 -4.93
C MET A 154 -20.43 15.70 -3.59
N PRO A 155 -19.84 14.51 -3.36
CA PRO A 155 -18.92 14.33 -2.25
C PRO A 155 -17.84 15.41 -2.29
N GLY A 156 -17.56 16.00 -1.14
CA GLY A 156 -16.51 16.99 -1.01
C GLY A 156 -15.69 16.83 0.25
N MET A 157 -14.43 17.23 0.13
CA MET A 157 -13.46 17.27 1.21
C MET A 157 -12.80 18.64 1.27
N GLY A 158 -12.23 19.02 2.39
CA GLY A 158 -11.44 20.24 2.47
C GLY A 158 -10.67 20.40 3.76
N VAL A 159 -9.73 21.34 3.74
CA VAL A 159 -8.96 21.74 4.91
C VAL A 159 -9.18 23.21 5.20
N ASP A 160 -9.14 23.59 6.47
CA ASP A 160 -9.10 25.01 6.82
C ASP A 160 -7.77 25.65 6.40
N THR A 161 -7.77 26.96 6.14
CA THR A 161 -6.54 27.68 5.74
C THR A 161 -5.51 27.77 6.86
N ALA A 162 -5.93 27.54 8.11
CA ALA A 162 -5.01 27.42 9.24
C ALA A 162 -4.27 26.07 9.24
N GLY A 163 -4.70 25.08 8.45
CA GLY A 163 -4.06 23.77 8.36
C GLY A 163 -4.21 22.93 9.62
N THR A 164 -5.36 23.04 10.30
CA THR A 164 -5.63 22.38 11.58
C THR A 164 -6.84 21.46 11.57
N LEU A 165 -7.75 21.62 10.61
CA LEU A 165 -9.03 20.92 10.57
C LEU A 165 -9.27 20.34 9.18
N GLY A 166 -9.67 19.06 9.14
CA GLY A 166 -10.14 18.40 7.92
C GLY A 166 -11.65 18.24 7.92
N TYR A 167 -12.25 18.36 6.75
CA TYR A 167 -13.68 18.25 6.50
C TYR A 167 -13.93 17.22 5.39
N ALA A 168 -14.95 16.38 5.57
CA ALA A 168 -15.40 15.42 4.56
C ALA A 168 -16.93 15.27 4.63
N THR A 169 -17.61 15.37 3.48
CA THR A 169 -19.07 15.30 3.37
C THR A 169 -19.50 14.57 2.11
N LEU A 170 -20.57 13.78 2.17
CA LEU A 170 -21.09 13.03 1.02
C LEU A 170 -22.33 13.65 0.36
N THR A 171 -22.70 14.86 0.75
CA THR A 171 -24.12 15.28 0.67
C THR A 171 -24.32 16.65 0.06
N GLN A 172 -23.33 17.16 -0.67
CA GLN A 172 -23.61 18.28 -1.55
C GLN A 172 -24.27 17.78 -2.82
N TYR A 173 -25.00 18.66 -3.47
CA TYR A 173 -25.85 18.32 -4.59
C TYR A 173 -25.72 19.39 -5.67
N ALA A 174 -25.43 18.97 -6.91
CA ALA A 174 -25.55 19.82 -8.08
C ALA A 174 -26.86 19.51 -8.83
N ASN A 175 -27.40 20.53 -9.49
CA ASN A 175 -28.39 20.32 -10.53
C ASN A 175 -27.68 19.65 -11.73
N PRO A 176 -28.12 18.47 -12.21
CA PRO A 176 -27.46 17.74 -13.30
C PRO A 176 -27.36 18.57 -14.58
N LEU A 177 -28.28 19.53 -14.77
CA LEU A 177 -28.38 20.41 -15.94
C LEU A 177 -27.54 21.70 -15.83
N ASP A 178 -27.16 22.11 -14.61
CA ASP A 178 -26.35 23.33 -14.37
C ASP A 178 -24.87 23.01 -14.05
N ALA A 179 -24.51 21.72 -13.99
CA ALA A 179 -23.13 21.29 -13.71
C ALA A 179 -22.12 21.75 -14.77
N SER A 180 -22.56 22.19 -15.95
CA SER A 180 -21.72 22.80 -16.99
C SER A 180 -21.31 24.26 -16.70
N GLY A 181 -21.74 24.84 -15.58
CA GLY A 181 -21.47 26.25 -15.23
C GLY A 181 -20.41 26.50 -14.17
N TYR A 182 -19.98 25.47 -13.44
CA TYR A 182 -19.01 25.63 -12.35
C TYR A 182 -17.65 25.07 -12.76
N SER A 183 -16.82 25.94 -13.33
CA SER A 183 -15.45 25.62 -13.79
C SER A 183 -14.50 25.15 -12.67
N SER A 184 -14.96 25.09 -11.42
CA SER A 184 -14.15 24.83 -10.22
C SER A 184 -14.30 23.43 -9.64
N PHE A 185 -15.16 22.57 -10.19
CA PHE A 185 -15.34 21.20 -9.66
C PHE A 185 -14.79 20.16 -10.62
N GLY A 186 -14.29 19.05 -10.06
CA GLY A 186 -13.90 17.87 -10.81
C GLY A 186 -15.00 16.80 -10.79
N SER A 187 -14.62 15.58 -11.17
CA SER A 187 -15.44 14.38 -11.05
C SER A 187 -14.65 13.29 -10.33
N TRP A 188 -15.29 12.57 -9.42
CA TRP A 188 -14.73 11.37 -8.81
C TRP A 188 -14.79 10.24 -9.83
N LEU A 189 -13.70 10.01 -10.54
CA LEU A 189 -13.62 8.97 -11.57
C LEU A 189 -12.74 7.82 -11.09
N VAL A 190 -13.25 6.60 -11.23
CA VAL A 190 -12.55 5.38 -10.83
C VAL A 190 -12.53 4.36 -11.95
N ARG A 191 -11.56 3.45 -11.89
CA ARG A 191 -11.59 2.18 -12.61
C ARG A 191 -10.94 1.10 -11.75
N ASP A 192 -11.22 -0.14 -12.07
CA ASP A 192 -10.50 -1.26 -11.48
C ASP A 192 -9.04 -1.22 -11.95
N THR A 193 -8.11 -1.42 -11.03
CA THR A 193 -6.71 -1.52 -11.38
C THR A 193 -6.45 -2.80 -12.18
N ASN A 194 -5.65 -2.68 -13.23
CA ASN A 194 -5.02 -3.85 -13.85
C ASN A 194 -3.57 -4.00 -13.38
N LEU A 195 -3.12 -3.13 -12.48
CA LEU A 195 -1.80 -3.21 -11.89
C LEU A 195 -1.82 -4.26 -10.78
N PRO A 196 -0.76 -5.08 -10.67
CA PRO A 196 -0.56 -5.90 -9.49
C PRO A 196 -0.43 -4.98 -8.26
N LEU A 197 -1.12 -5.34 -7.18
CA LEU A 197 -1.11 -4.58 -5.91
C LEU A 197 0.11 -4.90 -5.04
N VAL A 198 1.13 -5.50 -5.64
CA VAL A 198 2.44 -5.77 -5.04
C VAL A 198 3.44 -5.03 -5.90
N ILE A 199 4.33 -4.24 -5.31
CA ILE A 199 5.28 -3.42 -6.07
C ILE A 199 6.68 -3.50 -5.47
N PRO A 200 7.75 -3.38 -6.28
CA PRO A 200 9.11 -3.33 -5.75
C PRO A 200 9.35 -2.01 -5.00
N ILE A 201 10.12 -2.06 -3.92
CA ILE A 201 10.55 -0.88 -3.15
C ILE A 201 12.07 -0.90 -2.93
N GLY A 202 12.63 0.27 -2.62
CA GLY A 202 14.06 0.39 -2.32
C GLY A 202 14.95 0.02 -3.50
N ASP A 203 15.86 -0.92 -3.28
CA ASP A 203 16.80 -1.43 -4.30
C ASP A 203 16.25 -2.63 -5.10
N GLY A 204 14.97 -2.97 -4.90
CA GLY A 204 14.31 -4.10 -5.56
C GLY A 204 14.43 -5.42 -4.80
N SER A 205 15.14 -5.46 -3.65
CA SER A 205 15.19 -6.65 -2.79
C SER A 205 13.95 -6.86 -1.92
N GLN A 206 13.02 -5.91 -1.96
CA GLN A 206 11.79 -5.89 -1.17
C GLN A 206 10.62 -5.52 -2.06
N SER A 207 9.45 -6.06 -1.71
CA SER A 207 8.18 -5.73 -2.35
C SER A 207 7.14 -5.32 -1.31
N LEU A 208 6.39 -4.25 -1.58
CA LEU A 208 5.28 -3.81 -0.75
C LEU A 208 3.97 -4.34 -1.32
N ASP A 209 3.22 -5.08 -0.50
CA ASP A 209 1.81 -5.39 -0.77
C ASP A 209 0.95 -4.18 -0.33
N LEU A 210 0.32 -3.53 -1.28
CA LEU A 210 -0.45 -2.29 -1.10
C LEU A 210 -1.79 -2.53 -0.39
N VAL A 211 -2.29 -3.76 -0.37
CA VAL A 211 -3.53 -4.11 0.30
C VAL A 211 -3.28 -4.28 1.80
N THR A 212 -2.25 -5.05 2.16
CA THR A 212 -1.96 -5.39 3.56
C THR A 212 -0.98 -4.43 4.24
N GLY A 213 -0.20 -3.68 3.45
CA GLY A 213 0.92 -2.88 3.94
C GLY A 213 2.16 -3.70 4.32
N ASN A 214 2.13 -5.02 4.08
CA ASN A 214 3.23 -5.92 4.40
C ASN A 214 4.41 -5.75 3.43
N VAL A 215 5.62 -5.88 3.97
CA VAL A 215 6.85 -5.88 3.17
C VAL A 215 7.36 -7.30 3.02
N TRP A 216 7.56 -7.72 1.77
CA TRP A 216 8.00 -9.05 1.39
C TRP A 216 9.46 -8.99 0.95
N LEU A 217 10.29 -9.90 1.44
CA LEU A 217 11.70 -9.99 1.04
C LEU A 217 11.86 -10.90 -0.18
N ASP A 218 12.69 -10.48 -1.14
CA ASP A 218 13.10 -11.31 -2.28
C ASP A 218 13.64 -12.67 -1.78
N MET A 219 13.08 -13.76 -2.32
CA MET A 219 13.39 -15.12 -1.86
C MET A 219 14.81 -15.55 -2.21
N THR A 220 15.44 -14.91 -3.20
CA THR A 220 16.84 -15.15 -3.56
C THR A 220 17.79 -14.84 -2.42
N LEU A 221 17.44 -13.91 -1.53
CA LEU A 221 18.24 -13.54 -0.37
C LEU A 221 18.25 -14.60 0.74
N SER A 222 17.23 -15.46 0.77
CA SER A 222 17.09 -16.55 1.75
C SER A 222 17.34 -17.92 1.13
N THR A 223 17.78 -17.97 -0.12
CA THR A 223 17.93 -19.22 -0.87
C THR A 223 19.01 -20.11 -0.27
N GLY A 224 18.66 -21.38 -0.06
CA GLY A 224 19.55 -22.41 0.46
C GLY A 224 19.70 -22.42 1.98
N LEU A 225 19.00 -21.53 2.70
CA LEU A 225 18.92 -21.58 4.15
C LEU A 225 17.85 -22.60 4.58
N SER A 226 18.19 -23.43 5.56
CA SER A 226 17.26 -24.34 6.20
C SER A 226 16.24 -23.61 7.08
N PHE A 227 15.17 -24.30 7.45
CA PHE A 227 14.15 -23.74 8.35
C PHE A 227 14.75 -23.28 9.70
N GLN A 228 15.68 -24.06 10.29
CA GLN A 228 16.32 -23.66 11.54
C GLN A 228 17.25 -22.45 11.36
N GLU A 229 17.96 -22.34 10.23
CA GLU A 229 18.78 -21.17 9.92
C GLU A 229 17.93 -19.93 9.74
N ILE A 230 16.81 -20.02 9.02
CA ILE A 230 15.87 -18.90 8.88
C ILE A 230 15.29 -18.47 10.22
N GLN A 231 14.97 -19.42 11.12
CA GLN A 231 14.55 -19.08 12.47
C GLN A 231 15.64 -18.36 13.27
N ALA A 232 16.92 -18.69 13.04
CA ALA A 232 18.03 -17.98 13.65
C ALA A 232 18.24 -16.58 13.04
N GLU A 233 18.14 -16.45 11.71
CA GLU A 233 18.33 -15.18 11.01
C GLU A 233 17.17 -14.19 11.21
N THR A 234 15.97 -14.67 11.53
CA THR A 234 14.82 -13.83 11.91
C THR A 234 14.78 -13.50 13.40
N ALA A 235 15.67 -14.09 14.21
CA ALA A 235 15.81 -13.74 15.61
C ALA A 235 16.65 -12.46 15.80
N ALA A 236 16.66 -11.93 17.03
CA ALA A 236 17.39 -10.72 17.36
C ALA A 236 18.90 -10.82 17.01
N GLY A 237 19.40 -9.87 16.23
CA GLY A 237 20.78 -9.84 15.73
C GLY A 237 21.03 -10.68 14.48
N GLY A 238 20.02 -11.34 13.92
CA GLY A 238 20.09 -12.05 12.64
C GLY A 238 19.94 -11.12 11.43
N LEU A 239 20.29 -11.61 10.24
CA LEU A 239 20.25 -10.84 8.98
C LEU A 239 18.84 -10.40 8.60
N PHE A 240 17.81 -11.12 9.04
CA PHE A 240 16.41 -10.88 8.75
C PHE A 240 15.61 -10.54 10.01
N GLU A 241 16.23 -9.96 11.04
CA GLU A 241 15.61 -9.65 12.35
C GLU A 241 14.27 -8.87 12.24
N SER A 242 14.09 -8.05 11.21
CA SER A 242 12.85 -7.29 10.96
C SER A 242 11.76 -8.08 10.22
N TYR A 243 12.01 -9.34 9.90
CA TYR A 243 11.12 -10.22 9.15
C TYR A 243 10.78 -11.45 9.97
N ARG A 244 9.67 -12.07 9.60
CA ARG A 244 9.26 -13.40 10.05
C ARG A 244 8.90 -14.26 8.86
N LEU A 245 8.85 -15.57 9.07
CA LEU A 245 8.18 -16.45 8.12
C LEU A 245 6.71 -16.04 7.98
N ALA A 246 6.27 -15.88 6.74
CA ALA A 246 4.87 -15.67 6.40
C ALA A 246 4.08 -16.96 6.63
N THR A 247 2.85 -16.82 7.09
CA THR A 247 1.90 -17.91 7.08
C THR A 247 1.44 -18.21 5.65
N ARG A 248 0.92 -19.41 5.44
CA ARG A 248 0.35 -19.85 4.17
C ARG A 248 -0.84 -18.99 3.73
N ALA A 249 -1.62 -18.49 4.69
CA ALA A 249 -2.73 -17.57 4.40
C ALA A 249 -2.19 -16.26 3.81
N GLU A 250 -1.17 -15.67 4.43
CA GLU A 250 -0.54 -14.43 3.95
C GLU A 250 0.12 -14.62 2.57
N VAL A 251 0.73 -15.78 2.30
CA VAL A 251 1.25 -16.08 0.96
C VAL A 251 0.12 -16.21 -0.06
N GLY A 252 -1.02 -16.78 0.32
CA GLY A 252 -2.22 -16.82 -0.53
C GLY A 252 -2.75 -15.43 -0.85
N GLU A 253 -2.89 -14.57 0.16
CA GLU A 253 -3.31 -13.17 0.00
C GLU A 253 -2.36 -12.40 -0.92
N LEU A 254 -1.04 -12.52 -0.72
CA LEU A 254 -0.03 -11.92 -1.60
C LEU A 254 -0.24 -12.31 -3.08
N TRP A 255 -0.53 -13.58 -3.33
CA TRP A 255 -0.74 -14.10 -4.68
C TRP A 255 -2.03 -13.56 -5.30
N GLU A 256 -3.11 -13.50 -4.54
CA GLU A 256 -4.36 -12.89 -4.97
C GLU A 256 -4.16 -11.40 -5.31
N HIS A 257 -3.40 -10.67 -4.47
CA HIS A 257 -3.08 -9.25 -4.69
C HIS A 257 -2.18 -9.02 -5.91
N ALA A 258 -1.39 -10.03 -6.29
CA ALA A 258 -0.64 -10.02 -7.54
C ALA A 258 -1.46 -10.47 -8.76
N GLY A 259 -2.73 -10.83 -8.59
CA GLY A 259 -3.63 -11.23 -9.67
C GLY A 259 -3.63 -12.73 -10.00
N ILE A 260 -3.15 -13.58 -9.10
CA ILE A 260 -3.31 -15.05 -9.21
C ILE A 260 -4.68 -15.41 -8.66
N VAL A 261 -5.55 -15.98 -9.49
CA VAL A 261 -6.98 -16.20 -9.17
C VAL A 261 -7.34 -17.67 -8.88
N ASP A 262 -6.60 -18.63 -9.44
CA ASP A 262 -6.88 -20.05 -9.28
C ASP A 262 -5.80 -20.72 -8.41
N ILE A 263 -5.79 -20.43 -7.10
CA ILE A 263 -4.81 -21.00 -6.17
C ILE A 263 -5.22 -22.41 -5.75
N ALA A 264 -4.43 -23.42 -6.12
CA ALA A 264 -4.74 -24.81 -5.84
C ALA A 264 -4.61 -25.13 -4.35
N ALA A 265 -5.73 -25.48 -3.74
CA ALA A 265 -5.82 -25.92 -2.35
C ALA A 265 -5.17 -27.28 -2.08
N SER A 266 -4.87 -28.09 -3.11
CA SER A 266 -4.08 -29.32 -2.95
C SER A 266 -3.43 -29.78 -4.26
N GLY A 267 -2.15 -30.17 -4.17
CA GLY A 267 -1.51 -31.05 -5.15
C GLY A 267 -0.90 -30.36 -6.37
N ASN A 268 0.14 -31.02 -6.90
CA ASN A 268 0.86 -30.60 -8.09
C ASN A 268 0.30 -31.35 -9.29
N SER A 269 -0.75 -30.79 -9.89
CA SER A 269 -1.40 -31.38 -11.07
C SER A 269 -1.39 -30.39 -12.22
N SER A 270 -1.12 -30.90 -13.41
CA SER A 270 -1.12 -30.17 -14.68
C SER A 270 -2.41 -29.43 -14.99
N ILE A 271 -3.51 -29.82 -14.34
CA ILE A 271 -4.82 -29.19 -14.50
C ILE A 271 -4.92 -27.83 -13.81
N ASN A 272 -3.96 -27.48 -12.96
CA ASN A 272 -3.96 -26.24 -12.19
C ASN A 272 -3.20 -25.09 -12.90
N TYR A 273 -2.67 -25.34 -14.10
CA TYR A 273 -2.06 -24.31 -14.93
C TYR A 273 -3.13 -23.58 -15.74
N THR A 274 -3.26 -22.27 -15.55
CA THR A 274 -4.26 -21.47 -16.25
C THR A 274 -3.62 -20.23 -16.88
N ALA A 275 -4.15 -19.79 -18.01
CA ALA A 275 -3.72 -18.54 -18.63
C ALA A 275 -4.07 -17.32 -17.76
N ALA A 276 -5.09 -17.45 -16.89
CA ALA A 276 -5.49 -16.41 -15.96
C ALA A 276 -4.42 -16.16 -14.88
N ASN A 277 -3.76 -17.22 -14.39
CA ASN A 277 -2.70 -17.10 -13.39
C ASN A 277 -1.36 -16.63 -13.96
N PHE A 278 -1.13 -16.72 -15.28
CA PHE A 278 0.17 -16.43 -15.87
C PHE A 278 0.69 -15.01 -15.58
N PRO A 279 -0.09 -13.92 -15.78
CA PRO A 279 0.40 -12.57 -15.53
C PRO A 279 0.85 -12.36 -14.08
N GLY A 280 0.03 -12.78 -13.10
CA GLY A 280 0.35 -12.62 -11.68
C GLY A 280 1.53 -13.48 -11.23
N ALA A 281 1.58 -14.74 -11.67
CA ALA A 281 2.70 -15.64 -11.36
C ALA A 281 4.02 -15.14 -11.97
N SER A 282 4.01 -14.77 -13.25
CA SER A 282 5.21 -14.22 -13.91
C SER A 282 5.66 -12.91 -13.26
N TYR A 283 4.72 -12.07 -12.84
CA TYR A 283 5.01 -10.81 -12.18
C TYR A 283 5.69 -11.04 -10.82
N LEU A 284 5.09 -11.85 -9.95
CA LEU A 284 5.68 -12.16 -8.65
C LEU A 284 7.01 -12.90 -8.74
N GLN A 285 7.21 -13.77 -9.74
CA GLN A 285 8.53 -14.37 -9.97
C GLN A 285 9.59 -13.35 -10.36
N GLY A 286 9.20 -12.27 -11.05
CA GLY A 286 10.10 -11.15 -11.34
C GLY A 286 10.49 -10.36 -10.09
N LEU A 287 9.60 -10.25 -9.10
CA LEU A 287 9.83 -9.53 -7.84
C LEU A 287 10.55 -10.36 -6.78
N MET A 288 10.12 -11.61 -6.59
CA MET A 288 10.55 -12.49 -5.52
C MET A 288 11.69 -13.43 -5.95
N GLY A 289 12.03 -13.38 -7.24
CA GLY A 289 12.90 -14.34 -7.88
C GLY A 289 12.27 -15.72 -8.08
N ALA A 290 13.06 -16.59 -8.72
CA ALA A 290 12.72 -17.99 -8.94
C ALA A 290 13.89 -18.87 -8.48
N PRO A 291 14.05 -19.09 -7.15
CA PRO A 291 15.20 -19.81 -6.63
C PRO A 291 15.30 -21.28 -7.09
N ASP A 292 14.27 -21.85 -7.74
CA ASP A 292 14.28 -23.24 -8.22
C ASP A 292 14.02 -23.40 -9.73
N ALA A 293 15.08 -23.63 -10.50
CA ALA A 293 14.99 -24.06 -11.90
C ALA A 293 14.99 -25.60 -12.06
N GLY A 294 14.99 -26.38 -10.97
CA GLY A 294 15.32 -27.81 -11.00
C GLY A 294 14.18 -28.78 -10.67
N PHE A 295 13.15 -28.36 -9.92
CA PHE A 295 12.01 -29.24 -9.59
C PHE A 295 11.03 -29.34 -10.76
N ASN A 296 11.32 -30.24 -11.70
CA ASN A 296 10.46 -30.51 -12.84
C ASN A 296 9.28 -31.40 -12.42
N VAL A 297 8.07 -30.84 -12.50
CA VAL A 297 6.81 -31.49 -12.11
C VAL A 297 6.13 -32.21 -13.28
N GLY A 298 6.92 -32.55 -14.31
CA GLY A 298 6.45 -33.15 -15.56
C GLY A 298 6.17 -32.14 -16.68
N PHE A 299 6.50 -30.85 -16.46
CA PHE A 299 6.44 -29.77 -17.45
C PHE A 299 7.73 -28.96 -17.38
N ASP A 300 8.19 -28.47 -18.52
CA ASP A 300 9.19 -27.41 -18.56
C ASP A 300 8.54 -26.17 -17.93
N SER A 301 8.87 -25.90 -16.67
CA SER A 301 8.30 -24.85 -15.85
C SER A 301 9.39 -24.21 -15.00
N ILE A 302 9.23 -22.92 -14.72
CA ILE A 302 10.08 -22.17 -13.80
C ILE A 302 9.29 -22.06 -12.50
N MET A 303 9.80 -22.66 -11.42
CA MET A 303 9.07 -22.77 -10.16
C MET A 303 9.71 -21.89 -9.10
N THR A 304 8.87 -21.33 -8.25
CA THR A 304 9.26 -20.63 -7.03
C THR A 304 8.62 -21.34 -5.87
N TYR A 305 9.42 -22.05 -5.08
CA TYR A 305 8.99 -22.62 -3.80
C TYR A 305 9.71 -21.93 -2.65
N GLY A 306 8.98 -21.76 -1.55
CA GLY A 306 9.55 -21.17 -0.35
C GLY A 306 9.00 -21.79 0.92
N LEU A 307 9.83 -21.82 1.95
CA LEU A 307 9.39 -22.16 3.31
C LEU A 307 8.39 -21.12 3.83
N SER A 308 7.39 -21.57 4.58
CA SER A 308 6.43 -20.73 5.31
C SER A 308 6.39 -21.10 6.80
N ALA A 309 5.68 -20.33 7.62
CA ALA A 309 5.60 -20.53 9.06
C ALA A 309 4.80 -21.79 9.46
N ASP A 310 3.92 -22.26 8.57
CA ASP A 310 3.00 -23.36 8.88
C ASP A 310 3.72 -24.69 8.99
N ILE A 311 3.55 -25.35 10.13
CA ILE A 311 3.91 -26.76 10.36
C ILE A 311 2.63 -27.59 10.28
N ILE A 312 2.64 -28.61 9.43
CA ILE A 312 1.49 -29.44 9.12
C ILE A 312 1.84 -30.89 9.41
N ASP A 313 0.99 -31.57 10.19
CA ASP A 313 1.09 -33.02 10.39
C ASP A 313 0.62 -33.74 9.12
N VAL A 314 1.56 -34.38 8.43
CA VAL A 314 1.28 -35.24 7.28
C VAL A 314 1.61 -36.68 7.66
N LEU A 315 0.55 -37.43 8.01
CA LEU A 315 0.61 -38.86 8.36
C LEU A 315 1.44 -39.17 9.62
N GLY A 316 1.39 -38.31 10.64
CA GLY A 316 2.11 -38.44 11.89
C GLY A 316 3.51 -37.83 11.87
N ASN A 317 3.85 -37.07 10.82
CA ASN A 317 5.14 -36.40 10.67
C ASN A 317 4.90 -34.90 10.45
N ASP A 318 5.42 -34.08 11.35
CA ASP A 318 5.44 -32.63 11.20
C ASP A 318 6.25 -32.25 9.95
N ARG A 319 5.66 -31.46 9.07
CA ARG A 319 6.27 -30.94 7.85
C ARG A 319 6.10 -29.44 7.74
N VAL A 320 7.09 -28.76 7.18
CA VAL A 320 6.97 -27.33 6.89
C VAL A 320 6.23 -27.17 5.57
N ALA A 321 5.22 -26.31 5.55
CA ALA A 321 4.50 -25.97 4.33
C ALA A 321 5.41 -25.16 3.40
N MET A 322 5.34 -25.49 2.11
CA MET A 322 6.08 -24.85 1.04
C MET A 322 5.13 -24.36 -0.05
N PRO A 323 4.46 -23.22 0.15
CA PRO A 323 3.76 -22.57 -0.95
C PRO A 323 4.70 -22.40 -2.14
N GLY A 324 4.20 -22.76 -3.32
CA GLY A 324 4.92 -22.45 -4.54
C GLY A 324 4.03 -22.05 -5.70
N MET A 325 4.63 -21.28 -6.58
CA MET A 325 4.05 -20.77 -7.82
C MET A 325 4.99 -21.10 -8.99
N GLY A 326 4.49 -21.01 -10.21
CA GLY A 326 5.32 -21.20 -11.38
C GLY A 326 4.66 -20.76 -12.67
N VAL A 327 5.48 -20.67 -13.70
CA VAL A 327 5.04 -20.44 -15.08
C VAL A 327 5.59 -21.54 -15.98
N ASP A 328 4.86 -21.89 -17.03
CA ASP A 328 5.40 -22.76 -18.08
C ASP A 328 6.52 -22.04 -18.84
N THR A 329 7.47 -22.80 -19.41
CA THR A 329 8.57 -22.21 -20.19
C THR A 329 8.11 -21.59 -21.51
N ALA A 330 6.90 -21.92 -21.96
CA ALA A 330 6.28 -21.26 -23.10
C ALA A 330 5.80 -19.84 -22.75
N GLY A 331 5.69 -19.49 -21.46
CA GLY A 331 5.25 -18.17 -21.01
C GLY A 331 3.77 -17.91 -21.31
N THR A 332 2.92 -18.93 -21.15
CA THR A 332 1.50 -18.86 -21.46
C THR A 332 0.58 -19.26 -20.31
N LEU A 333 1.08 -20.04 -19.35
CA LEU A 333 0.29 -20.59 -18.25
C LEU A 333 1.00 -20.36 -16.92
N GLY A 334 0.22 -19.99 -15.90
CA GLY A 334 0.68 -19.82 -14.52
C GLY A 334 0.03 -20.83 -13.59
N TYR A 335 0.70 -21.10 -12.48
CA TYR A 335 0.30 -22.05 -11.45
C TYR A 335 0.63 -21.52 -10.06
N ALA A 336 -0.21 -21.86 -9.08
CA ALA A 336 0.03 -21.57 -7.67
C ALA A 336 -0.56 -22.67 -6.78
N THR A 337 0.16 -23.06 -5.73
CA THR A 337 -0.33 -24.00 -4.71
C THR A 337 0.19 -23.68 -3.33
N LEU A 338 -0.67 -23.85 -2.33
CA LEU A 338 -0.35 -23.61 -0.94
C LEU A 338 0.06 -24.89 -0.17
N THR A 339 0.14 -26.06 -0.82
CA THR A 339 0.10 -27.36 -0.12
C THR A 339 1.26 -28.30 -0.40
N GLN A 340 2.40 -27.78 -0.80
CA GLN A 340 3.60 -28.62 -0.79
C GLN A 340 4.21 -28.65 0.59
N TYR A 341 4.97 -29.71 0.86
CA TYR A 341 5.49 -29.98 2.19
C TYR A 341 6.95 -30.44 2.08
N ALA A 342 7.83 -29.83 2.87
CA ALA A 342 9.17 -30.35 3.11
C ALA A 342 9.29 -31.01 4.48
N ASN A 343 10.20 -31.98 4.57
CA ASN A 343 10.61 -32.51 5.87
C ASN A 343 11.43 -31.42 6.60
N PRO A 344 11.07 -31.01 7.84
CA PRO A 344 11.72 -29.91 8.56
C PRO A 344 13.21 -30.18 8.86
N LEU A 345 13.60 -31.45 8.83
CA LEU A 345 14.96 -31.93 9.12
C LEU A 345 15.82 -32.15 7.85
N ASP A 346 15.23 -32.18 6.66
CA ASP A 346 15.96 -32.37 5.38
C ASP A 346 16.09 -31.06 4.56
N ALA A 347 15.74 -29.91 5.15
CA ALA A 347 15.89 -28.61 4.48
C ALA A 347 17.37 -28.28 4.13
N SER A 348 18.34 -29.01 4.68
CA SER A 348 19.75 -28.95 4.29
C SER A 348 20.07 -29.62 2.94
N GLY A 349 19.11 -30.36 2.34
CA GLY A 349 19.30 -31.07 1.07
C GLY A 349 18.84 -30.30 -0.17
N TYR A 350 18.05 -29.24 0.00
CA TYR A 350 17.46 -28.49 -1.12
C TYR A 350 18.01 -27.06 -1.15
N SER A 351 19.22 -26.92 -1.68
CA SER A 351 19.93 -25.64 -1.81
C SER A 351 19.27 -24.64 -2.78
N SER A 352 18.07 -24.94 -3.30
CA SER A 352 17.39 -24.20 -4.35
C SER A 352 16.07 -23.57 -3.90
N PHE A 353 15.70 -23.63 -2.61
CA PHE A 353 14.49 -22.97 -2.13
C PHE A 353 14.83 -21.75 -1.29
N GLY A 354 14.01 -20.71 -1.42
CA GLY A 354 14.03 -19.55 -0.52
C GLY A 354 13.01 -19.71 0.62
N SER A 355 12.71 -18.59 1.28
CA SER A 355 11.68 -18.49 2.32
C SER A 355 10.75 -17.32 2.04
N TRP A 356 9.46 -17.51 2.29
CA TRP A 356 8.49 -16.43 2.26
C TRP A 356 8.63 -15.62 3.55
N LEU A 357 9.39 -14.53 3.48
CA LEU A 357 9.66 -13.66 4.61
C LEU A 357 8.87 -12.36 4.48
N VAL A 358 8.16 -12.01 5.55
CA VAL A 358 7.27 -10.86 5.62
C VAL A 358 7.56 -10.01 6.85
N SER A 359 7.47 -8.69 6.70
CA SER A 359 7.48 -7.73 7.79
C SER A 359 6.12 -7.05 7.87
N ASP A 360 5.56 -7.03 9.07
CA ASP A 360 4.33 -6.32 9.44
C ASP A 360 4.60 -4.90 9.93
N THR A 361 5.87 -4.47 9.91
CA THR A 361 6.23 -3.11 10.27
C THR A 361 5.77 -2.19 9.14
N PRO A 362 4.76 -1.32 9.37
CA PRO A 362 4.29 -0.44 8.33
C PRO A 362 5.45 0.45 7.90
N ILE A 363 5.69 0.54 6.59
CA ILE A 363 6.71 1.46 6.11
C ILE A 363 6.18 2.88 6.27
N SER A 364 6.51 3.50 7.38
CA SER A 364 6.16 4.89 7.63
C SER A 364 6.93 5.78 6.63
N GLY A 365 6.22 6.34 5.65
CA GLY A 365 6.76 7.35 4.74
C GLY A 365 7.31 6.86 3.39
N VAL A 366 6.81 5.76 2.81
CA VAL A 366 7.07 5.45 1.38
C VAL A 366 6.28 6.43 0.52
N PHE A 367 6.85 7.61 0.30
CA PHE A 367 6.58 8.37 -0.90
C PHE A 367 7.34 7.66 -2.02
N ILE A 368 6.62 7.00 -2.93
CA ILE A 368 7.19 6.49 -4.19
C ILE A 368 7.44 7.71 -5.08
N ASP A 369 8.45 8.49 -4.73
CA ASP A 369 9.00 9.49 -5.62
C ASP A 369 9.99 8.75 -6.53
N GLN A 370 9.44 8.08 -7.56
CA GLN A 370 10.27 7.61 -8.66
C GLN A 370 10.86 8.86 -9.34
N ASP A 371 12.18 8.98 -9.27
CA ASP A 371 13.00 10.03 -9.89
C ASP A 371 13.12 11.39 -9.17
N VAL A 372 13.44 11.38 -7.88
CA VAL A 372 14.49 12.31 -7.43
C VAL A 372 15.82 11.59 -7.60
N VAL A 373 16.38 11.63 -8.82
CA VAL A 373 17.83 11.56 -8.98
C VAL A 373 18.37 12.48 -7.91
N ALA A 374 19.07 11.95 -6.90
CA ALA A 374 19.73 12.77 -5.91
C ALA A 374 20.68 13.68 -6.68
N VAL A 375 20.19 14.89 -7.01
CA VAL A 375 21.00 15.95 -7.56
C VAL A 375 22.08 16.10 -6.51
N PRO A 376 23.36 15.80 -6.82
CA PRO A 376 24.41 15.97 -5.85
C PRO A 376 24.29 17.41 -5.37
N GLU A 377 23.92 17.61 -4.11
CA GLU A 377 23.73 18.96 -3.59
C GLU A 377 24.99 19.74 -3.97
N PRO A 378 24.86 20.89 -4.66
CA PRO A 378 26.02 21.56 -5.22
C PRO A 378 26.83 22.14 -4.09
N SER A 379 27.71 21.33 -3.50
CA SER A 379 28.82 21.64 -2.60
C SER A 379 28.69 22.98 -1.86
N SER A 380 27.54 23.21 -1.22
CA SER A 380 27.22 24.44 -0.51
C SER A 380 28.17 24.59 0.69
N LEU A 381 28.58 23.46 1.27
CA LEU A 381 29.70 23.34 2.21
C LEU A 381 31.07 23.74 1.61
N ALA A 382 31.35 23.41 0.35
CA ALA A 382 32.60 23.80 -0.30
C ALA A 382 32.61 25.30 -0.64
N LEU A 383 31.49 25.85 -1.12
CA LEU A 383 31.35 27.29 -1.36
C LEU A 383 31.42 28.09 -0.05
N PHE A 384 30.82 27.59 1.04
CA PHE A 384 30.93 28.19 2.36
C PHE A 384 32.39 28.15 2.89
N ALA A 385 33.08 27.02 2.76
CA ALA A 385 34.48 26.90 3.15
C ALA A 385 35.40 27.84 2.35
N ILE A 386 35.17 27.99 1.05
CA ILE A 386 35.92 28.93 0.19
C ILE A 386 35.62 30.38 0.60
N GLY A 387 34.37 30.71 0.93
CA GLY A 387 33.99 32.04 1.43
C GLY A 387 34.68 32.42 2.75
N VAL A 388 34.76 31.48 3.70
CA VAL A 388 35.42 31.71 4.99
C VAL A 388 36.94 31.85 4.85
N ILE A 389 37.57 31.06 3.97
CA ILE A 389 39.01 31.20 3.68
C ILE A 389 39.32 32.54 2.99
N GLY A 390 38.43 32.99 2.08
CA GLY A 390 38.51 34.32 1.46
C GLY A 390 38.49 35.45 2.49
N LEU A 391 37.52 35.46 3.40
CA LEU A 391 37.39 36.48 4.45
C LEU A 391 38.59 36.52 5.41
N GLY A 392 39.18 35.37 5.74
CA GLY A 392 40.37 35.30 6.60
C GLY A 392 41.64 35.92 5.99
N THR A 393 41.81 35.84 4.67
CA THR A 393 42.99 36.38 3.99
C THR A 393 42.91 37.91 3.78
N PHE A 394 41.71 38.46 3.54
CA PHE A 394 41.52 39.92 3.43
C PHE A 394 41.66 40.63 4.78
N ALA A 395 41.15 40.05 5.88
CA ALA A 395 41.30 40.64 7.21
C ALA A 395 42.77 40.75 7.67
N ARG A 396 43.65 39.86 7.20
CA ARG A 396 45.08 39.87 7.55
C ARG A 396 45.88 40.94 6.80
N ARG A 397 45.42 41.37 5.62
CA ARG A 397 46.10 42.41 4.81
C ARG A 397 45.81 43.84 5.30
N ALA A 398 44.65 44.06 5.91
CA ALA A 398 44.26 45.36 6.47
C ALA A 398 45.06 45.78 7.73
N ARG A 399 45.73 44.83 8.42
CA ARG A 399 46.56 45.12 9.61
C ARG A 399 48.03 45.46 9.31
N ARG A 400 48.46 45.46 8.05
CA ARG A 400 49.84 45.85 7.66
C ARG A 400 49.97 47.29 7.14
N PHE A 401 48.91 48.08 7.20
CA PHE A 401 48.90 49.50 6.81
C PHE A 401 48.43 50.44 7.94
N ARG A 402 48.70 50.08 9.20
CA ARG A 402 48.63 51.01 10.33
C ARG A 402 49.97 51.05 11.04
#